data_AF-A0A2H0USD7-F1
#
_entry.id   AF-A0A2H0USD7-F1
#
_cell.length_a   1.000
_cell.length_b   1.000
_cell.length_c   1.000
_cell.angle_alpha   90.00
_cell.angle_beta   90.00
_cell.angle_gamma   90.00
#
_symmetry.space_group_name_H-M   'P 1'
#
loop_
_entity.id
_entity.type
_entity.pdbx_description
1 polymer ?
#
loop_
_entity_poly.entity_id
_entity_poly.type
_entity_poly.pdbx_seq_one_letter_code
_entity_poly.pdbx_strand_id
1 'polypeptide(L)'
;MPKTKNILILEDDIETLSKLLEEISKLEEEIYPDDIDVTVLSNYKSVEKWINKEESEKYDIILLDRDCKMGGSFHILDIEKFGPDKIISISSTPQWNEEAKKRGIKTIVWKNYENLDAFAKDVGITIRENFL
;
A
#
# COMPACT_ATOMS: atom_id res chain seq x y z
N MET A 1 -17.70 -19.84 1.51
CA MET A 1 -17.03 -19.63 0.21
C MET A 1 -15.74 -18.90 0.52
N PRO A 2 -14.61 -19.29 -0.09
CA PRO A 2 -13.36 -18.51 -0.05
C PRO A 2 -13.64 -17.04 -0.33
N LYS A 3 -12.98 -16.16 0.43
CA LYS A 3 -13.00 -14.71 0.19
C LYS A 3 -11.67 -14.29 -0.40
N THR A 4 -11.71 -13.25 -1.24
CA THR A 4 -10.51 -12.61 -1.77
C THR A 4 -10.27 -11.30 -1.05
N LYS A 5 -9.04 -11.08 -0.59
CA LYS A 5 -8.57 -9.81 -0.02
C LYS A 5 -7.84 -9.02 -1.11
N ASN A 6 -8.31 -7.81 -1.40
CA ASN A 6 -7.80 -7.00 -2.50
C ASN A 6 -6.81 -5.96 -1.97
N ILE A 7 -5.55 -6.05 -2.39
CA ILE A 7 -4.47 -5.14 -2.00
C ILE A 7 -4.07 -4.28 -3.20
N LEU A 8 -4.10 -2.96 -3.03
CA LEU A 8 -3.52 -2.01 -3.99
C LEU A 8 -2.14 -1.56 -3.51
N ILE A 9 -1.12 -1.67 -4.36
CA ILE A 9 0.23 -1.17 -4.09
C ILE A 9 0.55 -0.02 -5.04
N LEU A 10 0.79 1.16 -4.47
CA LEU A 10 1.21 2.36 -5.17
C LEU A 10 2.67 2.65 -4.82
N GLU A 11 3.57 2.09 -5.63
CA GLU A 11 5.02 2.10 -5.43
C GLU A 11 5.69 1.99 -6.80
N ASP A 12 6.69 2.82 -7.06
CA ASP A 12 7.38 2.86 -8.34
C ASP A 12 8.81 2.33 -8.30
N ASP A 13 9.34 2.07 -7.10
CA ASP A 13 10.59 1.38 -6.94
C ASP A 13 10.44 -0.14 -7.03
N ILE A 14 11.01 -0.72 -8.10
CA ILE A 14 10.89 -2.15 -8.41
C ILE A 14 11.52 -3.03 -7.33
N GLU A 15 12.61 -2.58 -6.71
CA GLU A 15 13.26 -3.33 -5.64
C GLU A 15 12.35 -3.37 -4.41
N THR A 16 11.81 -2.22 -4.01
CA THR A 16 10.81 -2.11 -2.94
C THR A 16 9.58 -2.98 -3.21
N LEU A 17 9.02 -2.93 -4.43
CA LEU A 17 7.91 -3.78 -4.86
C LEU A 17 8.21 -5.27 -4.69
N SER A 18 9.41 -5.70 -5.09
CA SER A 18 9.79 -7.12 -5.01
C SER A 18 9.76 -7.64 -3.57
N LYS A 19 10.19 -6.81 -2.62
CA LYS A 19 10.20 -7.14 -1.19
C LYS A 19 8.81 -7.14 -0.57
N LEU A 20 7.97 -6.17 -0.95
CA LEU A 20 6.57 -6.15 -0.52
C LEU A 20 5.81 -7.39 -1.02
N LEU A 21 6.00 -7.77 -2.28
CA LEU A 21 5.37 -8.97 -2.85
C LEU A 21 5.88 -10.27 -2.21
N GLU A 22 7.17 -10.34 -1.84
CA GLU A 22 7.71 -11.48 -1.08
C GLU A 22 7.00 -11.67 0.26
N GLU A 23 6.75 -10.60 1.00
CA GLU A 23 6.04 -10.67 2.29
C GLU A 23 4.54 -10.95 2.11
N ILE A 24 3.89 -10.39 1.08
CA ILE A 24 2.48 -10.70 0.78
C ILE A 24 2.31 -12.18 0.40
N SER A 25 3.25 -12.76 -0.35
CA SER A 25 3.22 -14.20 -0.69
C SER A 25 3.29 -15.08 0.56
N LYS A 26 4.04 -14.70 1.59
CA LYS A 26 4.07 -15.42 2.87
C LYS A 26 2.71 -15.35 3.58
N LEU A 27 2.03 -14.20 3.52
CA LEU A 27 0.70 -14.02 4.10
C LEU A 27 -0.38 -14.83 3.37
N GLU A 28 -0.27 -14.97 2.04
CA GLU A 28 -1.19 -15.78 1.24
C GLU A 28 -1.22 -17.24 1.72
N GLU A 29 -0.05 -17.81 2.07
CA GLU A 29 0.03 -19.17 2.65
C GLU A 29 -0.68 -19.28 4.02
N GLU A 30 -0.73 -18.19 4.79
CA GLU A 30 -1.33 -18.17 6.14
C GLU A 30 -2.86 -18.10 6.12
N ILE A 31 -3.49 -17.56 5.07
CA ILE A 31 -4.93 -17.27 5.06
C ILE A 31 -5.81 -18.32 4.38
N TYR A 32 -5.25 -19.49 4.03
CA TYR A 32 -6.03 -20.57 3.41
C TYR A 32 -7.28 -20.95 4.24
N PRO A 33 -8.49 -21.08 3.62
CA PRO A 33 -8.75 -21.18 2.18
C PRO A 33 -9.12 -19.88 1.48
N ASP A 34 -8.92 -18.71 2.10
CA ASP A 34 -9.08 -17.41 1.46
C ASP A 34 -7.90 -17.10 0.51
N ASP A 35 -8.00 -16.01 -0.26
CA ASP A 35 -7.09 -15.66 -1.35
C ASP A 35 -6.67 -14.17 -1.28
N ILE A 36 -5.55 -13.80 -1.91
CA ILE A 36 -5.07 -12.42 -2.02
C ILE A 36 -4.98 -12.01 -3.49
N ASP A 37 -5.73 -10.97 -3.88
CA ASP A 37 -5.56 -10.31 -5.18
C ASP A 37 -4.74 -9.03 -5.01
N VAL A 38 -3.69 -8.87 -5.82
CA VAL A 38 -2.76 -7.73 -5.73
C VAL A 38 -2.78 -6.93 -7.03
N THR A 39 -3.17 -5.65 -6.92
CA THR A 39 -3.01 -4.66 -7.98
C THR A 39 -1.78 -3.79 -7.70
N VAL A 40 -0.85 -3.71 -8.64
CA VAL A 40 0.35 -2.85 -8.53
C VAL A 40 0.30 -1.73 -9.57
N LEU A 41 0.52 -0.49 -9.13
CA LEU A 41 0.72 0.66 -10.02
C LEU A 41 2.02 1.40 -9.69
N SER A 42 2.93 1.43 -10.66
CA SER A 42 4.22 2.12 -10.57
C SER A 42 4.21 3.54 -11.15
N ASN A 43 3.03 4.09 -11.47
CA ASN A 43 2.91 5.48 -11.92
C ASN A 43 1.61 6.14 -11.45
N TYR A 44 1.72 7.40 -11.03
CA TYR A 44 0.59 8.16 -10.48
C TYR A 44 -0.51 8.47 -11.51
N LYS A 45 -0.18 8.50 -12.81
CA LYS A 45 -1.15 8.80 -13.88
C LYS A 45 -2.26 7.75 -13.96
N SER A 46 -1.91 6.48 -13.71
CA SER A 46 -2.91 5.40 -13.62
C SER A 46 -3.84 5.55 -12.42
N VAL A 47 -3.37 6.14 -11.31
CA VAL A 47 -4.21 6.38 -10.12
C VAL A 47 -5.31 7.39 -10.44
N GLU A 48 -4.94 8.53 -11.01
CA GLU A 48 -5.89 9.57 -11.41
C GLU A 48 -6.86 9.05 -12.50
N LYS A 49 -6.33 8.34 -13.50
CA LYS A 49 -7.12 7.93 -14.65
C LYS A 49 -8.08 6.79 -14.33
N TRP A 50 -7.69 5.87 -13.47
CA TRP A 50 -8.39 4.59 -13.26
C TRP A 50 -8.80 4.38 -11.81
N ILE A 51 -7.86 4.40 -10.86
CA ILE A 51 -8.14 4.02 -9.47
C ILE A 51 -9.17 4.93 -8.81
N ASN A 52 -9.03 6.25 -8.91
CA ASN A 52 -9.97 7.17 -8.27
C ASN A 52 -11.41 7.05 -8.81
N LYS A 53 -11.64 6.34 -9.91
CA LYS A 53 -12.97 6.07 -10.49
C LYS A 53 -13.59 4.76 -10.02
N GLU A 54 -12.81 3.86 -9.42
CA GLU A 54 -13.28 2.58 -8.89
C GLU A 54 -14.14 2.77 -7.64
N GLU A 55 -14.91 1.76 -7.25
CA GLU A 55 -15.69 1.79 -6.01
C GLU A 55 -14.78 1.81 -4.76
N SER A 56 -15.21 2.49 -3.70
CA SER A 56 -14.46 2.64 -2.45
C SER A 56 -14.16 1.32 -1.72
N GLU A 57 -14.98 0.31 -1.98
CA GLU A 57 -14.92 -1.02 -1.40
C GLU A 57 -14.02 -1.97 -2.19
N LYS A 58 -13.52 -1.57 -3.36
CA LYS A 58 -12.70 -2.43 -4.22
C LYS A 58 -11.44 -2.94 -3.54
N TYR A 59 -10.83 -2.10 -2.71
CA TYR A 59 -9.59 -2.44 -2.01
C TYR A 59 -9.87 -2.54 -0.51
N ASP A 60 -9.36 -3.60 0.08
CA ASP A 60 -9.34 -3.83 1.51
C ASP A 60 -8.14 -3.12 2.14
N ILE A 61 -7.02 -3.08 1.42
CA ILE A 61 -5.76 -2.47 1.85
C ILE A 61 -5.15 -1.67 0.70
N ILE A 62 -4.60 -0.50 1.02
CA ILE A 62 -3.84 0.31 0.08
C ILE A 62 -2.47 0.64 0.68
N LEU A 63 -1.40 0.14 0.06
CA LEU A 63 -0.03 0.57 0.34
C LEU A 63 0.26 1.82 -0.49
N LEU A 64 0.55 2.93 0.18
CA LEU A 64 0.69 4.24 -0.44
C LEU A 64 2.08 4.83 -0.19
N ASP A 65 2.98 4.73 -1.17
CA ASP A 65 4.14 5.62 -1.21
C ASP A 65 3.67 7.04 -1.56
N ARG A 66 4.44 8.04 -1.18
CA ARG A 66 4.21 9.41 -1.61
C ARG A 66 4.83 9.66 -2.97
N ASP A 67 6.10 9.33 -3.12
CA ASP A 67 6.91 9.76 -4.26
C ASP A 67 6.70 8.87 -5.48
N CYS A 68 6.90 9.44 -6.66
CA CYS A 68 6.92 8.70 -7.91
C CYS A 68 7.98 9.32 -8.82
N LYS A 69 8.93 8.52 -9.32
CA LYS A 69 10.06 8.86 -10.19
C LYS A 69 9.66 9.64 -11.44
N MET A 70 8.39 9.57 -11.86
CA MET A 70 7.83 10.42 -12.92
C MET A 70 7.63 11.89 -12.51
N GLY A 71 8.12 12.32 -11.35
CA GLY A 71 8.00 13.70 -10.86
C GLY A 71 6.62 14.05 -10.33
N GLY A 72 5.80 13.06 -9.99
CA GLY A 72 4.48 13.24 -9.40
C GLY A 72 4.37 12.59 -8.03
N SER A 73 3.13 12.40 -7.57
CA SER A 73 2.88 11.79 -6.26
C SER A 73 1.65 10.90 -6.30
N PHE A 74 1.74 9.74 -5.67
CA PHE A 74 0.58 8.85 -5.48
C PHE A 74 -0.41 9.40 -4.44
N HIS A 75 -0.07 10.45 -3.69
CA HIS A 75 -1.03 11.18 -2.86
C HIS A 75 -2.16 11.83 -3.67
N ILE A 76 -2.12 11.80 -5.00
CA ILE A 76 -3.28 12.08 -5.87
C ILE A 76 -4.44 11.08 -5.64
N LEU A 77 -4.20 9.97 -4.96
CA LEU A 77 -5.24 9.06 -4.49
C LEU A 77 -6.30 9.81 -3.68
N ASP A 78 -7.57 9.52 -3.97
CA ASP A 78 -8.72 10.03 -3.23
C ASP A 78 -8.89 9.29 -1.89
N ILE A 79 -8.06 9.69 -0.91
CA ILE A 79 -8.01 9.08 0.43
C ILE A 79 -9.36 9.13 1.14
N GLU A 80 -10.12 10.21 0.97
CA GLU A 80 -11.42 10.37 1.62
C GLU A 80 -12.43 9.35 1.10
N LYS A 81 -12.43 9.12 -0.22
CA LYS A 81 -13.27 8.10 -0.86
C LYS A 81 -12.91 6.68 -0.40
N PHE A 82 -11.64 6.31 -0.46
CA PHE A 82 -11.24 4.93 -0.12
C PHE A 82 -11.25 4.64 1.39
N GLY A 83 -11.20 5.69 2.21
CA GLY A 83 -11.17 5.59 3.65
C GLY A 83 -9.73 5.51 4.17
N PRO A 84 -9.28 6.48 4.98
CA PRO A 84 -7.90 6.52 5.47
C PRO A 84 -7.51 5.34 6.36
N ASP A 85 -8.49 4.65 6.96
CA ASP A 85 -8.28 3.47 7.79
C ASP A 85 -7.81 2.24 7.00
N LYS A 86 -7.99 2.22 5.67
CA LYS A 86 -7.50 1.15 4.78
C LYS A 86 -6.09 1.38 4.26
N ILE A 87 -5.51 2.54 4.54
CA ILE A 87 -4.26 2.98 3.91
C ILE A 87 -3.11 2.78 4.88
N ILE A 88 -2.04 2.15 4.38
CA ILE A 88 -0.74 2.09 5.02
C ILE A 88 0.19 3.00 4.23
N SER A 89 0.59 4.13 4.80
CA SER A 89 1.55 5.02 4.12
C SER A 89 2.97 4.50 4.31
N ILE A 90 3.72 4.41 3.21
CA ILE A 90 5.07 3.85 3.15
C ILE A 90 6.05 4.85 2.54
N SER A 91 6.53 5.82 3.33
CA SER A 91 7.51 6.79 2.84
C SER A 91 8.82 6.77 3.63
N SER A 92 9.92 7.00 2.90
CA SER A 92 11.27 7.15 3.46
C SER A 92 11.51 8.56 3.98
N THR A 93 10.72 9.54 3.53
CA THR A 93 10.85 10.94 3.89
C THR A 93 9.88 11.29 5.04
N PRO A 94 10.39 11.69 6.22
CA PRO A 94 9.54 11.92 7.41
C PRO A 94 8.40 12.93 7.19
N GLN A 95 8.64 13.98 6.38
CA GLN A 95 7.61 14.98 6.07
C GLN A 95 6.37 14.37 5.41
N TRP A 96 6.55 13.41 4.49
CA TRP A 96 5.44 12.77 3.78
C TRP A 96 4.59 11.92 4.69
N ASN A 97 5.21 11.28 5.69
CA ASN A 97 4.50 10.54 6.72
C ASN A 97 3.63 11.50 7.57
N GLU A 98 4.13 12.67 7.94
CA GLU A 98 3.34 13.67 8.66
C GLU A 98 2.20 14.24 7.81
N GLU A 99 2.40 14.41 6.50
CA GLU A 99 1.33 14.79 5.57
C GLU A 99 0.25 13.71 5.46
N ALA A 100 0.63 12.44 5.41
CA ALA A 100 -0.31 11.31 5.43
C ALA A 100 -1.16 11.32 6.71
N LYS A 101 -0.55 11.55 7.89
CA LYS A 101 -1.29 11.70 9.16
C LYS A 101 -2.31 12.83 9.13
N LYS A 102 -1.93 13.98 8.56
CA LYS A 102 -2.84 15.14 8.43
C LYS A 102 -4.05 14.84 7.54
N ARG A 103 -3.93 13.88 6.62
CA ARG A 103 -5.04 13.37 5.79
C ARG A 103 -5.84 12.25 6.47
N GLY A 104 -5.58 11.97 7.75
CA GLY A 104 -6.31 11.00 8.54
C GLY A 104 -5.74 9.58 8.51
N ILE A 105 -4.66 9.31 7.75
CA ILE A 105 -4.03 7.99 7.74
C ILE A 105 -3.41 7.72 9.11
N LYS A 106 -3.83 6.61 9.73
CA LYS A 106 -3.36 6.21 11.07
C LYS A 106 -2.14 5.31 11.01
N THR A 107 -2.00 4.53 9.95
CA THR A 107 -0.99 3.48 9.83
C THR A 107 0.13 3.91 8.90
N ILE A 108 1.35 3.95 9.43
CA ILE A 108 2.54 4.42 8.73
C ILE A 108 3.67 3.46 9.02
N VAL A 109 4.35 3.01 7.96
CA VAL A 109 5.57 2.23 8.05
C VAL A 109 6.69 3.01 7.39
N TRP A 110 7.73 3.34 8.15
CA TRP A 110 8.84 4.15 7.63
C TRP A 110 9.72 3.31 6.70
N LYS A 111 9.88 3.77 5.46
CA LYS A 111 10.69 3.08 4.44
C LYS A 111 12.18 3.37 4.67
N ASN A 112 12.88 2.41 5.28
CA ASN A 112 14.32 2.50 5.47
C ASN A 112 15.07 1.79 4.33
N TYR A 113 15.67 2.55 3.41
CA TYR A 113 16.49 1.98 2.33
C TYR A 113 17.77 1.29 2.81
N GLU A 114 18.26 1.57 4.01
CA GLU A 114 19.42 0.86 4.56
C GLU A 114 19.09 -0.59 4.95
N ASN A 115 17.80 -0.90 5.14
CA ASN A 115 17.34 -2.23 5.49
C ASN A 115 15.93 -2.47 4.92
N LEU A 116 15.86 -2.62 3.60
CA LEU A 116 14.61 -2.78 2.87
C LEU A 116 13.86 -4.07 3.24
N ASP A 117 14.60 -5.13 3.59
CA ASP A 117 14.01 -6.39 4.07
C ASP A 117 13.26 -6.21 5.40
N ALA A 118 13.85 -5.49 6.36
CA ALA A 118 13.17 -5.19 7.62
C ALA A 118 11.93 -4.31 7.39
N PHE A 119 12.05 -3.30 6.52
CA PHE A 119 10.90 -2.48 6.13
C PHE A 119 9.76 -3.32 5.55
N ALA A 120 10.05 -4.20 4.59
CA ALA A 120 9.01 -5.02 3.96
C ALA A 120 8.35 -5.94 4.99
N LYS A 121 9.14 -6.54 5.88
CA LYS A 121 8.63 -7.36 6.98
C LYS A 121 7.70 -6.58 7.91
N ASP A 122 8.05 -5.34 8.25
CA ASP A 122 7.20 -4.47 9.07
C ASP A 122 5.86 -4.16 8.36
N VAL A 123 5.89 -3.96 7.03
CA VAL A 123 4.66 -3.84 6.23
C VAL A 123 3.83 -5.12 6.28
N GLY A 124 4.45 -6.29 6.11
CA GLY A 124 3.77 -7.59 6.19
C GLY A 124 3.09 -7.82 7.55
N ILE A 125 3.80 -7.53 8.66
CA ILE A 125 3.23 -7.57 10.02
C ILE A 125 2.05 -6.61 10.13
N THR A 126 2.19 -5.39 9.60
CA THR A 126 1.13 -4.37 9.65
C THR A 126 -0.12 -4.80 8.88
N ILE A 127 0.03 -5.38 7.68
CA ILE A 127 -1.06 -5.94 6.89
C ILE A 127 -1.78 -7.01 7.71
N ARG A 128 -1.03 -7.94 8.29
CA ARG A 128 -1.57 -9.03 9.10
C ARG A 128 -2.36 -8.53 10.30
N GLU A 129 -1.82 -7.61 11.08
CA GLU A 129 -2.46 -7.16 12.34
C GLU A 129 -3.72 -6.32 12.14
N ASN A 130 -3.82 -5.61 11.02
CA ASN A 130 -4.89 -4.63 10.82
C ASN A 130 -6.01 -5.12 9.89
N PHE A 131 -5.78 -6.17 9.08
CA PHE A 131 -6.66 -6.46 7.95
C PHE A 131 -6.88 -7.95 7.63
N LEU A 132 -6.09 -8.85 8.21
CA LEU A 132 -6.24 -10.30 8.09
C LEU A 132 -6.76 -10.88 9.43
#